data_AF-A0AAX3YNP7-F1
#
_entry.id   AF-A0AAX3YNP7-F1
#
_cell.length_a   1.000
_cell.length_b   1.000
_cell.length_c   1.000
_cell.angle_alpha   90.00
_cell.angle_beta   90.00
_cell.angle_gamma   90.00
#
_symmetry.space_group_name_H-M   'P 1'
#
loop_
_entity.id
_entity.type
_entity.pdbx_description
1 polymer ?
#
loop_
_entity_poly.entity_id
_entity_poly.type
_entity_poly.pdbx_seq_one_letter_code
_entity_poly.pdbx_strand_id
1 'polypeptide(L)'
;MVAAFLDMDNRQSIAAAAVDASEQLTPERGIRRAWEPVRDGCYQAATAYLAAEDQFENVQSPAATAAYEQVTRQLVAATQTLDEFYRTHRGHLEESTAMLAAVPQVAQQALQVSSAAQQRVQTEGAAYAGYPSVRDRGAALDAAVVALQGARGANPIREAAARVREESAALEKALAAAPSKEQDAAHAVSSVTTRIAAVQTRAERLAPAYSALLREFNAASSADLVHNDRESRRHIEQAQTDLQQAQKALTAGNPEGALELTAAARTHLVDAEANVDGVTDRLRLLRAVRENPRAKENEIRFRLRDAQMLAVNRGLVREWGSVLDAQLERIDRIAGTLTGRHPDYWAYVAQLDAVSAFIAEVVQKMRGHTGQR
;
A
#
# COMPACT_ATOMS: atom_id res chain seq x y z
N MET A 1 34.25 16.98 52.53
CA MET A 1 34.62 17.44 51.18
C MET A 1 34.78 16.29 50.20
N VAL A 2 35.69 15.34 50.46
CA VAL A 2 35.86 14.11 49.66
C VAL A 2 34.52 13.43 49.32
N ALA A 3 33.63 13.28 50.32
CA ALA A 3 32.30 12.69 50.11
C ALA A 3 31.41 13.50 49.13
N ALA A 4 31.49 14.84 49.14
CA ALA A 4 30.72 15.69 48.24
C ALA A 4 31.26 15.64 46.80
N PHE A 5 32.59 15.56 46.66
CA PHE A 5 33.23 15.34 45.37
C PHE A 5 32.85 13.97 44.77
N LEU A 6 32.98 12.89 45.54
CA LEU A 6 32.65 11.53 45.07
C LEU A 6 31.16 11.36 44.75
N ASP A 7 30.26 11.97 45.52
CA ASP A 7 28.82 11.97 45.20
C ASP A 7 28.52 12.68 43.87
N MET A 8 29.10 13.86 43.66
CA MET A 8 28.96 14.61 42.41
C MET A 8 29.49 13.81 41.20
N ASP A 9 30.70 13.25 41.32
CA ASP A 9 31.37 12.49 40.25
C ASP A 9 30.59 11.23 39.86
N ASN A 10 30.08 10.49 40.84
CA ASN A 10 29.23 9.32 40.60
C ASN A 10 27.94 9.70 39.85
N ARG A 11 27.26 10.77 40.29
CA ARG A 11 26.05 11.28 39.63
C ARG A 11 26.33 11.79 38.22
N GLN A 12 27.45 12.46 38.01
CA GLN A 12 27.90 12.92 36.70
C GLN A 12 28.11 11.75 35.75
N SER A 13 28.73 10.68 36.23
CA SER A 13 28.95 9.46 35.45
C SER A 13 27.63 8.79 35.02
N ILE A 14 26.65 8.70 35.94
CA ILE A 14 25.32 8.16 35.64
C ILE A 14 24.58 9.03 34.59
N ALA A 15 24.58 10.35 34.78
CA ALA A 15 23.93 11.27 33.85
C ALA A 15 24.61 11.24 32.46
N ALA A 16 25.94 11.22 32.41
CA ALA A 16 26.70 11.13 31.16
C ALA A 16 26.38 9.85 30.38
N ALA A 17 26.35 8.69 31.05
CA ALA A 17 25.99 7.42 30.40
C ALA A 17 24.56 7.44 29.83
N ALA A 18 23.60 8.04 30.55
CA ALA A 18 22.22 8.16 30.07
C ALA A 18 22.09 9.13 28.89
N VAL A 19 22.85 10.23 28.89
CA VAL A 19 22.92 11.18 27.76
C VAL A 19 23.54 10.52 26.54
N ASP A 20 24.58 9.70 26.71
CA ASP A 20 25.19 8.94 25.62
C ASP A 20 24.22 7.91 25.03
N ALA A 21 23.40 7.27 25.87
CA ALA A 21 22.34 6.38 25.39
C ALA A 21 21.28 7.15 24.59
N SER A 22 20.86 8.33 25.06
CA SER A 22 19.96 9.22 24.32
C SER A 22 20.55 9.65 22.98
N GLU A 23 21.85 9.96 22.90
CA GLU A 23 22.49 10.39 21.66
C GLU A 23 22.55 9.26 20.62
N GLN A 24 22.79 8.03 21.06
CA GLN A 24 22.85 6.85 20.17
C GLN A 24 21.48 6.44 19.62
N LEU A 25 20.42 6.67 20.40
CA LEU A 25 19.05 6.23 20.06
C LEU A 25 18.20 7.34 19.45
N THR A 26 18.36 8.57 19.91
CA THR A 26 17.50 9.72 19.59
C THR A 26 18.32 11.03 19.52
N PRO A 27 19.30 11.14 18.60
CA PRO A 27 20.15 12.34 18.49
C PRO A 27 19.35 13.62 18.25
N GLU A 28 18.18 13.52 17.60
CA GLU A 28 17.27 14.64 17.32
C GLU A 28 16.71 15.32 18.57
N ARG A 29 16.71 14.64 19.73
CA ARG A 29 16.28 15.22 21.01
C ARG A 29 17.24 16.30 21.52
N GLY A 30 18.49 16.32 21.04
CA GLY A 30 19.47 17.35 21.39
C GLY A 30 19.86 17.41 22.87
N ILE A 31 19.62 16.35 23.64
CA ILE A 31 19.89 16.28 25.09
C ILE A 31 21.37 16.55 25.40
N ARG A 32 22.28 16.11 24.51
CA ARG A 32 23.71 16.38 24.63
C ARG A 32 24.05 17.87 24.71
N ARG A 33 23.35 18.72 23.95
CA ARG A 33 23.56 20.18 24.00
C ARG A 33 23.11 20.79 25.32
N ALA A 34 22.03 20.26 25.91
CA ALA A 34 21.55 20.69 27.22
C ALA A 34 22.45 20.18 28.37
N TRP A 35 23.12 19.04 28.17
CA TRP A 35 24.04 18.44 29.13
C TRP A 35 25.40 19.16 29.21
N GLU A 36 25.91 19.68 28.09
CA GLU A 36 27.25 20.27 27.99
C GLU A 36 27.54 21.34 29.08
N PRO A 37 26.69 22.37 29.31
CA PRO A 37 26.94 23.36 30.36
C PRO A 37 26.96 22.78 31.77
N VAL A 38 26.13 21.76 32.03
CA VAL A 38 26.04 21.07 33.33
C VAL A 38 27.31 20.28 33.60
N ARG A 39 27.77 19.51 32.60
CA ARG A 39 29.02 18.75 32.64
C ARG A 39 30.22 19.67 32.89
N ASP A 40 30.28 20.79 32.17
CA ASP A 40 31.38 21.75 32.29
C ASP A 40 31.40 22.40 33.68
N GLY A 41 30.24 22.68 34.27
CA GLY A 41 30.12 23.14 35.66
C GLY A 41 30.64 22.11 36.68
N CYS A 42 30.32 20.83 36.50
CA CYS A 42 30.86 19.75 37.33
C CYS A 42 32.40 19.64 37.20
N TYR A 43 32.94 19.73 35.98
CA TYR A 43 34.40 19.72 35.77
C TYR A 43 35.09 20.91 36.42
N GLN A 44 34.52 22.11 36.35
CA GLN A 44 35.08 23.29 37.01
C GLN A 44 35.13 23.12 38.53
N ALA A 45 34.05 22.60 39.14
CA ALA A 45 34.01 22.33 40.58
C ALA A 45 35.02 21.24 41.01
N ALA A 46 35.17 20.19 40.19
CA ALA A 46 36.18 19.15 40.38
C ALA A 46 37.62 19.70 40.29
N THR A 47 37.91 20.55 39.31
CA THR A 47 39.23 21.21 39.17
C THR A 47 39.53 22.11 40.36
N ALA A 48 38.55 22.89 40.83
CA ALA A 48 38.71 23.74 42.01
C ALA A 48 38.99 22.93 43.29
N TYR A 49 38.36 21.76 43.43
CA TYR A 49 38.64 20.81 44.51
C TYR A 49 40.08 20.29 44.47
N LEU A 50 40.52 19.78 43.31
CA LEU A 50 41.89 19.28 43.16
C LEU A 50 42.94 20.37 43.41
N ALA A 51 42.70 21.59 42.91
CA ALA A 51 43.60 22.72 43.16
C ALA A 51 43.67 23.12 44.64
N ALA A 52 42.55 23.04 45.37
CA ALA A 52 42.52 23.32 46.81
C ALA A 52 43.23 22.23 47.64
N GLU A 53 43.06 20.96 47.25
CA GLU A 53 43.81 19.85 47.85
C GLU A 53 45.31 20.01 47.60
N ASP A 54 45.74 20.26 46.36
CA ASP A 54 47.16 20.47 46.01
C ASP A 54 47.79 21.66 46.74
N GLN A 55 47.03 22.75 46.93
CA GLN A 55 47.55 23.99 47.52
C GLN A 55 47.59 23.97 49.05
N PHE A 56 46.64 23.29 49.70
CA PHE A 56 46.46 23.35 51.16
C PHE A 56 46.60 21.99 51.84
N GLU A 57 47.18 20.99 51.17
CA GLU A 57 47.45 19.67 51.74
C GLU A 57 48.21 19.80 53.07
N ASN A 58 47.64 19.28 54.15
CA ASN A 58 48.19 19.36 55.51
C ASN A 58 48.44 20.79 56.06
N VAL A 59 47.87 21.82 55.43
CA VAL A 59 47.97 23.23 55.86
C VAL A 59 46.74 23.65 56.65
N GLN A 60 46.92 24.01 57.92
CA GLN A 60 45.85 24.59 58.76
C GLN A 60 46.01 26.11 58.81
N SER A 61 45.22 26.83 58.00
CA SER A 61 45.19 28.29 57.98
C SER A 61 43.78 28.83 57.71
N PRO A 62 43.46 30.06 58.12
CA PRO A 62 42.18 30.70 57.76
C PRO A 62 41.93 30.76 56.25
N ALA A 63 43.00 30.87 55.46
CA ALA A 63 42.93 30.85 54.00
C ALA A 63 42.54 29.47 53.46
N ALA A 64 43.10 28.40 54.03
CA ALA A 64 42.73 27.01 53.69
C ALA A 64 41.26 26.75 54.03
N THR A 65 40.80 27.16 55.22
CA THR A 65 39.38 27.02 55.61
C THR A 65 38.45 27.73 54.65
N ALA A 66 38.75 28.99 54.27
CA ALA A 66 37.93 29.76 53.34
C ALA A 66 37.90 29.14 51.92
N ALA A 67 39.04 28.66 51.43
CA ALA A 67 39.14 27.99 50.13
C ALA A 67 38.32 26.69 50.11
N TYR A 68 38.42 25.89 51.17
CA TYR A 68 37.68 24.64 51.32
C TYR A 68 36.16 24.85 51.44
N GLU A 69 35.72 25.89 52.15
CA GLU A 69 34.30 26.27 52.18
C GLU A 69 33.79 26.71 50.81
N GLN A 70 34.59 27.47 50.06
CA GLN A 70 34.24 27.91 48.71
C GLN A 70 34.11 26.72 47.75
N VAL A 71 35.07 25.80 47.74
CA VAL A 71 35.01 24.57 46.94
C VAL A 71 33.79 23.72 47.32
N THR A 72 33.50 23.59 48.62
CA THR A 72 32.32 22.85 49.07
C THR A 72 31.04 23.48 48.52
N ARG A 73 30.91 24.81 48.52
CA ARG A 73 29.77 25.51 47.91
C ARG A 73 29.68 25.26 46.40
N GLN A 74 30.82 25.27 45.69
CA GLN A 74 30.86 25.01 44.25
C GLN A 74 30.44 23.57 43.91
N LEU A 75 30.92 22.57 44.66
CA LEU A 75 30.51 21.17 44.51
C LEU A 75 28.99 21.00 44.74
N VAL A 76 28.46 21.61 45.80
CA VAL A 76 27.00 21.55 46.09
C VAL A 76 26.18 22.21 44.97
N ALA A 77 26.59 23.37 44.46
CA ALA A 77 25.89 24.06 43.38
C ALA A 77 25.93 23.27 42.06
N ALA A 78 27.06 22.64 41.75
CA ALA A 78 27.20 21.77 40.58
C ALA A 78 26.29 20.53 40.69
N THR A 79 26.26 19.88 41.86
CA THR A 79 25.35 18.73 42.11
C THR A 79 23.88 19.13 41.98
N GLN A 80 23.48 20.32 42.48
CA GLN A 80 22.10 20.79 42.33
C GLN A 80 21.70 21.01 40.86
N THR A 81 22.60 21.62 40.09
CA THR A 81 22.40 21.85 38.65
C THR A 81 22.28 20.52 37.89
N LEU A 82 23.12 19.55 38.25
CA LEU A 82 23.06 18.19 37.72
C LEU A 82 21.74 17.49 38.06
N ASP A 83 21.32 17.53 39.33
CA ASP A 83 20.08 16.90 39.77
C ASP A 83 18.86 17.51 39.08
N GLU A 84 18.86 18.82 38.86
CA GLU A 84 17.81 19.51 38.12
C GLU A 84 17.76 19.09 36.65
N PHE A 85 18.92 19.00 35.99
CA PHE A 85 19.02 18.47 34.63
C PHE A 85 18.48 17.05 34.54
N TYR A 86 18.96 16.15 35.41
CA TYR A 86 18.55 14.75 35.40
C TYR A 86 17.05 14.61 35.68
N ARG A 87 16.51 15.35 36.66
CA ARG A 87 15.07 15.35 36.98
C ARG A 87 14.22 15.83 35.81
N THR A 88 14.68 16.87 35.09
CA THR A 88 13.97 17.44 33.93
C THR A 88 13.88 16.43 32.78
N HIS A 89 14.92 15.63 32.55
CA HIS A 89 14.99 14.67 31.45
C HIS A 89 14.81 13.19 31.86
N ARG A 90 14.40 12.95 33.12
CA ARG A 90 14.45 11.64 33.77
C ARG A 90 13.82 10.52 32.95
N GLY A 91 12.55 10.67 32.56
CA GLY A 91 11.82 9.60 31.86
C GLY A 91 12.49 9.19 30.55
N HIS A 92 12.97 10.17 29.77
CA HIS A 92 13.66 9.92 28.50
C HIS A 92 15.05 9.29 28.70
N LEU A 93 15.81 9.78 29.69
CA LEU A 93 17.14 9.25 30.02
C LEU A 93 17.07 7.82 30.55
N GLU A 94 16.11 7.52 31.42
CA GLU A 94 15.84 6.17 31.93
C GLU A 94 15.39 5.24 30.80
N GLU A 95 14.46 5.68 29.93
CA GLU A 95 14.00 4.92 28.77
C GLU A 95 15.14 4.62 27.78
N SER A 96 15.93 5.64 27.41
CA SER A 96 17.08 5.49 26.51
C SER A 96 18.11 4.51 27.06
N THR A 97 18.38 4.57 28.36
CA THR A 97 19.31 3.65 29.03
C THR A 97 18.79 2.21 28.98
N ALA A 98 17.52 2.00 29.30
CA ALA A 98 16.89 0.67 29.23
C ALA A 98 16.87 0.11 27.80
N MET A 99 16.54 0.95 26.81
CA MET A 99 16.54 0.57 25.40
C MET A 99 17.94 0.20 24.91
N LEU A 100 18.96 1.00 25.25
CA LEU A 100 20.34 0.71 24.87
C LEU A 100 20.81 -0.61 25.48
N ALA A 101 20.50 -0.85 26.75
CA ALA A 101 20.83 -2.09 27.44
C ALA A 101 20.14 -3.33 26.81
N ALA A 102 18.97 -3.15 26.21
CA ALA A 102 18.22 -4.23 25.55
C ALA A 102 18.72 -4.58 24.14
N VAL A 103 19.52 -3.72 23.49
CA VAL A 103 19.97 -3.91 22.09
C VAL A 103 20.60 -5.28 21.84
N PRO A 104 21.52 -5.80 22.67
CA PRO A 104 22.10 -7.13 22.46
C PRO A 104 21.05 -8.24 22.49
N GLN A 105 20.07 -8.16 23.39
CA GLN A 105 18.98 -9.13 23.50
C GLN A 105 18.07 -9.07 22.27
N VAL A 106 17.75 -7.87 21.76
CA VAL A 106 16.95 -7.70 20.54
C VAL A 106 17.65 -8.35 19.34
N ALA A 107 18.95 -8.17 19.19
CA ALA A 107 19.73 -8.81 18.13
C ALA A 107 19.74 -10.34 18.28
N GLN A 108 19.96 -10.85 19.49
CA GLN A 108 19.95 -12.29 19.77
C GLN A 108 18.58 -12.92 19.46
N GLN A 109 17.48 -12.27 19.86
CA GLN A 109 16.13 -12.74 19.58
C GLN A 109 15.87 -12.80 18.06
N ALA A 110 16.30 -11.79 17.30
CA ALA A 110 16.14 -11.80 15.85
C ALA A 110 16.89 -12.98 15.20
N LEU A 111 18.11 -13.27 15.65
CA LEU A 111 18.88 -14.43 15.16
C LEU A 111 18.22 -15.77 15.54
N GLN A 112 17.64 -15.87 16.73
CA GLN A 112 16.88 -17.07 17.14
C GLN A 112 15.65 -17.29 16.25
N VAL A 113 14.88 -16.24 15.96
CA VAL A 113 13.73 -16.32 15.04
C VAL A 113 14.18 -16.75 13.65
N SER A 114 15.27 -16.18 13.13
CA SER A 114 15.83 -16.58 11.84
C SER A 114 16.24 -18.05 11.82
N SER A 115 16.90 -18.54 12.87
CA SER A 115 17.33 -19.94 12.98
C SER A 115 16.14 -20.89 13.01
N ALA A 116 15.07 -20.54 13.73
CA ALA A 116 13.84 -21.31 13.74
C ALA A 116 13.18 -21.36 12.35
N ALA A 117 13.10 -20.23 11.65
CA ALA A 117 12.57 -20.16 10.29
C ALA A 117 13.38 -21.03 9.31
N GLN A 118 14.72 -20.96 9.36
CA GLN A 118 15.61 -21.79 8.54
C GLN A 118 15.45 -23.29 8.87
N GLN A 119 15.30 -23.65 10.15
CA GLN A 119 15.06 -25.04 10.55
C GLN A 119 13.75 -25.57 9.95
N ARG A 120 12.68 -24.77 9.96
CA ARG A 120 11.40 -25.15 9.34
C ARG A 120 11.51 -25.36 7.84
N VAL A 121 12.28 -24.53 7.12
CA VAL A 121 12.57 -24.78 5.70
C VAL A 121 13.21 -26.15 5.51
N GLN A 122 14.15 -26.55 6.37
CA GLN A 122 14.85 -27.83 6.25
C GLN A 122 13.96 -29.03 6.59
N THR A 123 13.09 -28.92 7.60
CA THR A 123 12.28 -30.05 8.09
C THR A 123 10.94 -30.20 7.38
N GLU A 124 10.26 -29.09 7.11
CA GLU A 124 8.89 -29.06 6.56
C GLU A 124 8.88 -28.52 5.13
N GLY A 125 9.80 -27.60 4.81
CA GLY A 125 9.82 -26.83 3.57
C GLY A 125 10.65 -27.43 2.43
N ALA A 126 11.35 -28.56 2.64
CA ALA A 126 12.32 -29.09 1.69
C ALA A 126 11.70 -29.39 0.31
N ALA A 127 10.46 -29.89 0.29
CA ALA A 127 9.70 -30.13 -0.94
C ALA A 127 9.38 -28.84 -1.72
N TYR A 128 9.38 -27.69 -1.06
CA TYR A 128 8.97 -26.40 -1.61
C TYR A 128 10.14 -25.44 -1.83
N ALA A 129 11.38 -25.88 -1.58
CA ALA A 129 12.57 -25.04 -1.70
C ALA A 129 12.79 -24.49 -3.12
N GLY A 130 12.26 -25.18 -4.14
CA GLY A 130 12.28 -24.73 -5.53
C GLY A 130 11.27 -23.64 -5.87
N TYR A 131 10.31 -23.35 -4.99
CA TYR A 131 9.27 -22.36 -5.27
C TYR A 131 9.86 -20.95 -5.18
N PRO A 132 9.64 -20.09 -6.19
CA PRO A 132 10.15 -18.71 -6.18
C PRO A 132 9.87 -17.96 -4.88
N SER A 133 8.65 -18.04 -4.33
CA SER A 133 8.29 -17.37 -3.09
C SER A 133 9.10 -17.84 -1.88
N VAL A 134 9.41 -19.13 -1.77
CA VAL A 134 10.22 -19.67 -0.67
C VAL A 134 11.68 -19.31 -0.86
N ARG A 135 12.21 -19.49 -2.08
CA ARG A 135 13.60 -19.19 -2.42
C ARG A 135 13.92 -17.71 -2.22
N ASP A 136 13.09 -16.82 -2.75
CA ASP A 136 13.35 -15.39 -2.72
C ASP A 136 13.24 -14.84 -1.29
N ARG A 137 12.32 -15.38 -0.47
CA ARG A 137 12.22 -15.07 0.96
C ARG A 137 13.37 -15.63 1.79
N GLY A 138 13.85 -16.82 1.46
CA GLY A 138 15.07 -17.38 2.05
C GLY A 138 16.27 -16.48 1.80
N ALA A 139 16.48 -16.07 0.54
CA ALA A 139 17.57 -15.15 0.17
C ALA A 139 17.45 -13.77 0.86
N ALA A 140 16.23 -13.24 0.97
CA ALA A 140 15.98 -11.98 1.67
C ALA A 140 16.28 -12.08 3.18
N LEU A 141 15.92 -13.21 3.81
CA LEU A 141 16.26 -13.49 5.21
C LEU A 141 17.77 -13.59 5.41
N ASP A 142 18.47 -14.33 4.55
CA ASP A 142 19.93 -14.46 4.62
C ASP A 142 20.63 -13.10 4.50
N ALA A 143 20.18 -12.26 3.56
CA ALA A 143 20.68 -10.90 3.42
C ALA A 143 20.41 -10.04 4.66
N ALA A 144 19.23 -10.16 5.28
CA ALA A 144 18.89 -9.45 6.52
C ALA A 144 19.76 -9.90 7.71
N VAL A 145 20.07 -11.19 7.80
CA VAL A 145 20.97 -11.73 8.85
C VAL A 145 22.39 -11.20 8.69
N VAL A 146 22.92 -11.18 7.46
CA VAL A 146 24.23 -10.60 7.17
C VAL A 146 24.26 -9.11 7.54
N ALA A 147 23.21 -8.37 7.21
CA ALA A 147 23.08 -6.96 7.59
C ALA A 147 23.08 -6.78 9.12
N LEU A 148 22.37 -7.63 9.87
CA LEU A 148 22.36 -7.60 11.34
C LEU A 148 23.74 -7.90 11.93
N GLN A 149 24.47 -8.88 11.39
CA GLN A 149 25.83 -9.21 11.84
C GLN A 149 26.84 -8.10 11.54
N GLY A 150 26.62 -7.35 10.45
CA GLY A 150 27.42 -6.20 10.05
C GLY A 150 27.06 -4.89 10.77
N ALA A 151 25.86 -4.79 11.36
CA ALA A 151 25.37 -3.56 11.98
C ALA A 151 26.22 -3.15 13.19
N ARG A 152 26.43 -1.83 13.34
CA ARG A 152 27.16 -1.21 14.46
C ARG A 152 26.35 -0.03 14.99
N GLY A 153 26.30 0.11 16.31
CA GLY A 153 25.49 1.13 16.99
C GLY A 153 24.04 0.69 17.23
N ALA A 154 23.38 1.34 18.19
CA ALA A 154 22.09 0.92 18.71
C ALA A 154 20.96 0.89 17.65
N ASN A 155 20.79 1.99 16.91
CA ASN A 155 19.73 2.10 15.90
C ASN A 155 19.92 1.16 14.71
N PRO A 156 21.10 1.10 14.05
CA PRO A 156 21.31 0.15 12.95
C PRO A 156 21.10 -1.32 13.36
N ILE A 157 21.49 -1.70 14.58
CA ILE A 157 21.23 -3.06 15.09
C ILE A 157 19.74 -3.31 15.25
N ARG A 158 18.99 -2.36 15.82
CA ARG A 158 17.54 -2.49 16.01
C ARG A 158 16.79 -2.58 14.68
N GLU A 159 17.15 -1.75 13.71
CA GLU A 159 16.57 -1.76 12.36
C GLU A 159 16.84 -3.08 11.64
N ALA A 160 18.09 -3.55 11.65
CA ALA A 160 18.45 -4.83 11.06
C ALA A 160 17.75 -6.01 11.76
N ALA A 161 17.63 -5.98 13.10
CA ALA A 161 16.90 -6.99 13.86
C ALA A 161 15.40 -6.99 13.55
N ALA A 162 14.79 -5.82 13.35
CA ALA A 162 13.42 -5.71 12.88
C ALA A 162 13.26 -6.32 11.49
N ARG A 163 14.19 -6.04 10.57
CA ARG A 163 14.16 -6.61 9.21
C ARG A 163 14.28 -8.13 9.20
N VAL A 164 15.16 -8.71 10.02
CA VAL A 164 15.27 -10.17 10.17
C VAL A 164 13.95 -10.78 10.62
N ARG A 165 13.25 -10.16 11.58
CA ARG A 165 11.93 -10.64 12.03
C ARG A 165 10.86 -10.54 10.94
N GLU A 166 10.85 -9.44 10.18
CA GLU A 166 9.94 -9.25 9.04
C GLU A 166 10.15 -10.32 7.98
N GLU A 167 11.39 -10.55 7.54
CA GLU A 167 11.68 -11.56 6.51
C GLU A 167 11.48 -12.99 7.01
N SER A 168 11.73 -13.26 8.31
CA SER A 168 11.40 -14.55 8.91
C SER A 168 9.89 -14.82 8.85
N ALA A 169 9.07 -13.86 9.23
CA ALA A 169 7.61 -13.98 9.16
C ALA A 169 7.12 -14.12 7.70
N ALA A 170 7.74 -13.41 6.75
CA ALA A 170 7.43 -13.52 5.34
C ALA A 170 7.78 -14.90 4.76
N LEU A 171 8.92 -15.48 5.17
CA LEU A 171 9.32 -16.84 4.82
C LEU A 171 8.35 -17.88 5.40
N GLU A 172 7.98 -17.75 6.67
CA GLU A 172 6.98 -18.64 7.29
C GLU A 172 5.63 -18.59 6.57
N LYS A 173 5.18 -17.40 6.17
CA LYS A 173 3.96 -17.22 5.38
C LYS A 173 4.08 -17.89 4.00
N ALA A 174 5.23 -17.80 3.35
CA ALA A 174 5.47 -18.47 2.06
C ALA A 174 5.42 -20.00 2.22
N LEU A 175 6.06 -20.54 3.25
CA LEU A 175 6.03 -21.98 3.57
C LEU A 175 4.60 -22.46 3.87
N ALA A 176 3.84 -21.71 4.66
CA ALA A 176 2.45 -22.08 4.98
C ALA A 176 1.54 -22.09 3.74
N ALA A 177 1.83 -21.26 2.74
CA ALA A 177 1.07 -21.21 1.49
C ALA A 177 1.54 -22.22 0.44
N ALA A 178 2.73 -22.80 0.57
CA ALA A 178 3.33 -23.66 -0.43
C ALA A 178 2.55 -24.97 -0.71
N PRO A 179 2.01 -25.69 0.30
CA PRO A 179 1.34 -26.97 0.06
C PRO A 179 0.14 -26.93 -0.91
N SER A 180 -0.56 -25.79 -1.00
CA SER A 180 -1.73 -25.68 -1.90
C SER A 180 -1.35 -25.32 -3.34
N LYS A 181 -0.13 -24.80 -3.58
CA LYS A 181 0.23 -24.16 -4.86
C LYS A 181 0.09 -25.09 -6.05
N GLU A 182 0.51 -26.35 -5.91
CA GLU A 182 0.45 -27.31 -7.01
C GLU A 182 -0.99 -27.64 -7.39
N GLN A 183 -1.86 -27.87 -6.40
CA GLN A 183 -3.28 -28.10 -6.63
C GLN A 183 -3.97 -26.86 -7.21
N ASP A 184 -3.67 -25.68 -6.67
CA ASP A 184 -4.22 -24.41 -7.14
C ASP A 184 -3.82 -24.15 -8.61
N ALA A 185 -2.57 -24.43 -8.97
CA ALA A 185 -2.06 -24.30 -10.32
C ALA A 185 -2.74 -25.28 -11.29
N ALA A 186 -2.89 -26.55 -10.89
CA ALA A 186 -3.58 -27.55 -11.70
C ALA A 186 -5.04 -27.16 -11.99
N HIS A 187 -5.77 -26.69 -10.97
CA HIS A 187 -7.13 -26.17 -11.12
C HIS A 187 -7.18 -24.93 -12.01
N ALA A 188 -6.23 -24.01 -11.86
CA ALA A 188 -6.14 -22.81 -12.68
C ALA A 188 -5.92 -23.15 -14.16
N VAL A 189 -5.01 -24.08 -14.47
CA VAL A 189 -4.74 -24.58 -15.82
C VAL A 189 -5.98 -25.24 -16.43
N SER A 190 -6.66 -26.12 -15.68
CA SER A 190 -7.91 -26.75 -16.13
C SER A 190 -9.00 -25.71 -16.43
N SER A 191 -9.21 -24.75 -15.53
CA SER A 191 -10.19 -23.68 -15.68
C SER A 191 -9.90 -22.79 -16.91
N VAL A 192 -8.64 -22.39 -17.13
CA VAL A 192 -8.23 -21.62 -18.30
C VAL A 192 -8.43 -22.41 -19.59
N THR A 193 -8.12 -23.71 -19.58
CA THR A 193 -8.35 -24.60 -20.73
C THR A 193 -9.81 -24.59 -21.16
N THR A 194 -10.74 -24.79 -20.22
CA THR A 194 -12.18 -24.74 -20.50
C THR A 194 -12.61 -23.36 -20.99
N ARG A 195 -12.07 -22.28 -20.41
CA ARG A 195 -12.43 -20.91 -20.83
C ARG A 195 -11.93 -20.59 -22.23
N ILE A 196 -10.72 -20.99 -22.62
CA ILE A 196 -10.22 -20.86 -23.99
C ILE A 196 -11.19 -21.53 -24.97
N ALA A 197 -11.57 -22.78 -24.71
CA ALA A 197 -12.52 -23.51 -25.57
C ALA A 197 -13.86 -22.77 -25.68
N ALA A 198 -14.39 -22.27 -24.56
CA ALA A 198 -15.65 -21.51 -24.56
C ALA A 198 -15.56 -20.18 -25.32
N VAL A 199 -14.42 -19.48 -25.25
CA VAL A 199 -14.19 -18.23 -26.00
C VAL A 199 -14.02 -18.51 -27.49
N GLN A 200 -13.33 -19.59 -27.86
CA GLN A 200 -13.19 -20.01 -29.26
C GLN A 200 -14.56 -20.30 -29.90
N THR A 201 -15.40 -21.10 -29.23
CA THR A 201 -16.77 -21.37 -29.71
C THR A 201 -17.61 -20.10 -29.81
N ARG A 202 -17.44 -19.13 -28.91
CA ARG A 202 -18.11 -17.83 -29.01
C ARG A 202 -17.59 -17.01 -30.20
N ALA A 203 -16.28 -17.00 -30.42
CA ALA A 203 -15.63 -16.26 -31.52
C ALA A 203 -16.06 -16.73 -32.91
N GLU A 204 -16.48 -18.00 -33.08
CA GLU A 204 -17.08 -18.50 -34.32
C GLU A 204 -18.31 -17.69 -34.77
N ARG A 205 -19.03 -17.06 -33.83
CA ARG A 205 -20.22 -16.24 -34.11
C ARG A 205 -19.89 -14.84 -34.60
N LEU A 206 -18.63 -14.41 -34.51
CA LEU A 206 -18.22 -13.03 -34.74
C LEU A 206 -18.34 -12.65 -36.22
N ALA A 207 -17.79 -13.46 -37.13
CA ALA A 207 -17.88 -13.19 -38.57
C ALA A 207 -19.34 -13.18 -39.10
N PRO A 208 -20.21 -14.16 -38.75
CA PRO A 208 -21.64 -14.07 -39.08
C PRO A 208 -22.34 -12.84 -38.51
N ALA A 209 -22.06 -12.47 -37.25
CA ALA A 209 -22.67 -11.30 -36.62
C ALA A 209 -22.24 -9.99 -37.26
N TYR A 210 -20.94 -9.84 -37.57
CA TYR A 210 -20.41 -8.67 -38.24
C TYR A 210 -20.96 -8.54 -39.67
N SER A 211 -21.06 -9.65 -40.42
CA SER A 211 -21.70 -9.66 -41.74
C SER A 211 -23.19 -9.27 -41.67
N ALA A 212 -23.91 -9.69 -40.62
CA ALA A 212 -25.27 -9.26 -40.41
C ALA A 212 -25.36 -7.75 -40.11
N LEU A 213 -24.46 -7.20 -39.30
CA LEU A 213 -24.39 -5.74 -39.06
C LEU A 213 -24.25 -4.95 -40.36
N LEU A 214 -23.31 -5.34 -41.22
CA LEU A 214 -23.04 -4.67 -42.50
C LEU A 214 -24.22 -4.75 -43.49
N ARG A 215 -25.02 -5.81 -43.44
CA ARG A 215 -26.18 -6.00 -44.33
C ARG A 215 -27.45 -5.32 -43.81
N GLU A 216 -27.63 -5.28 -42.50
CA GLU A 216 -28.89 -4.88 -41.88
C GLU A 216 -28.93 -3.41 -41.45
N PHE A 217 -27.77 -2.81 -41.16
CA PHE A 217 -27.67 -1.50 -40.51
C PHE A 217 -26.73 -0.55 -41.25
N ASN A 218 -26.80 0.73 -40.88
CA ASN A 218 -25.91 1.77 -41.39
C ASN A 218 -24.44 1.42 -41.07
N ALA A 219 -23.51 1.64 -42.00
CA ALA A 219 -22.08 1.38 -41.82
C ALA A 219 -21.46 2.02 -40.56
N ALA A 220 -21.95 3.20 -40.15
CA ALA A 220 -21.51 3.86 -38.91
C ALA A 220 -21.78 3.02 -37.64
N SER A 221 -22.73 2.07 -37.70
CA SER A 221 -23.12 1.20 -36.59
C SER A 221 -22.08 0.14 -36.23
N SER A 222 -21.10 -0.08 -37.11
CA SER A 222 -20.06 -1.10 -36.97
C SER A 222 -18.65 -0.59 -37.23
N ALA A 223 -18.46 0.71 -37.43
CA ALA A 223 -17.16 1.31 -37.77
C ALA A 223 -16.11 1.09 -36.67
N ASP A 224 -16.53 1.09 -35.41
CA ASP A 224 -15.69 0.84 -34.24
C ASP A 224 -15.33 -0.64 -34.03
N LEU A 225 -16.01 -1.55 -34.74
CA LEU A 225 -15.93 -3.01 -34.52
C LEU A 225 -15.09 -3.75 -35.56
N VAL A 226 -14.54 -3.04 -36.55
CA VAL A 226 -13.86 -3.61 -37.73
C VAL A 226 -12.73 -4.59 -37.36
N HIS A 227 -12.01 -4.30 -36.27
CA HIS A 227 -10.83 -5.07 -35.86
C HIS A 227 -11.11 -6.14 -34.80
N ASN A 228 -12.33 -6.23 -34.28
CA ASN A 228 -12.64 -7.14 -33.16
C ASN A 228 -12.38 -8.61 -33.48
N ASP A 229 -12.59 -9.06 -34.73
CA ASP A 229 -12.24 -10.43 -35.14
C ASP A 229 -10.75 -10.72 -34.99
N ARG A 230 -9.92 -9.85 -35.55
CA ARG A 230 -8.47 -9.98 -35.53
C ARG A 230 -7.92 -9.85 -34.11
N GLU A 231 -8.38 -8.85 -33.36
CA GLU A 231 -7.95 -8.64 -31.98
C GLU A 231 -8.39 -9.79 -31.08
N SER A 232 -9.64 -10.27 -31.19
CA SER A 232 -10.09 -11.44 -30.45
C SER A 232 -9.22 -12.67 -30.72
N ARG A 233 -8.87 -12.95 -31.99
CA ARG A 233 -7.99 -14.07 -32.34
C ARG A 233 -6.60 -13.91 -31.73
N ARG A 234 -6.00 -12.72 -31.85
CA ARG A 234 -4.69 -12.41 -31.26
C ARG A 234 -4.68 -12.66 -29.74
N HIS A 235 -5.73 -12.22 -29.05
CA HIS A 235 -5.87 -12.43 -27.61
C HIS A 235 -6.05 -13.92 -27.26
N ILE A 236 -6.82 -14.68 -28.04
CA ILE A 236 -6.95 -16.14 -27.86
C ILE A 236 -5.61 -16.84 -28.08
N GLU A 237 -4.87 -16.50 -29.13
CA GLU A 237 -3.55 -17.08 -29.44
C GLU A 237 -2.54 -16.79 -28.32
N GLN A 238 -2.55 -15.58 -27.77
CA GLN A 238 -1.70 -15.24 -26.63
C GLN A 238 -2.09 -16.03 -25.38
N ALA A 239 -3.40 -16.13 -25.07
CA ALA A 239 -3.88 -16.93 -23.95
C ALA A 239 -3.52 -18.42 -24.09
N GLN A 240 -3.54 -18.97 -25.31
CA GLN A 240 -3.09 -20.33 -25.59
C GLN A 240 -1.58 -20.48 -25.39
N THR A 241 -0.78 -19.51 -25.81
CA THR A 241 0.67 -19.48 -25.59
C THR A 241 0.98 -19.51 -24.09
N ASP A 242 0.32 -18.65 -23.33
CA ASP A 242 0.49 -18.57 -21.88
C ASP A 242 0.04 -19.87 -21.20
N LEU A 243 -1.08 -20.47 -21.62
CA LEU A 243 -1.54 -21.77 -21.11
C LEU A 243 -0.52 -22.89 -21.38
N GLN A 244 0.06 -22.94 -22.58
CA GLN A 244 1.10 -23.92 -22.89
C GLN A 244 2.34 -23.73 -22.02
N GLN A 245 2.76 -22.49 -21.77
CA GLN A 245 3.85 -22.19 -20.85
C GLN A 245 3.48 -22.55 -19.41
N ALA A 246 2.24 -22.30 -18.98
CA ALA A 246 1.76 -22.66 -17.64
C ALA A 246 1.80 -24.17 -17.42
N GLN A 247 1.37 -24.94 -18.42
CA GLN A 247 1.45 -26.40 -18.36
C GLN A 247 2.91 -26.89 -18.27
N LYS A 248 3.83 -26.28 -19.04
CA LYS A 248 5.26 -26.59 -18.94
C LYS A 248 5.83 -26.25 -17.57
N ALA A 249 5.48 -25.09 -17.01
CA ALA A 249 5.92 -24.68 -15.69
C ALA A 249 5.41 -25.65 -14.61
N LEU A 250 4.14 -26.07 -14.70
CA LEU A 250 3.56 -27.04 -13.77
C LEU A 250 4.29 -28.40 -13.86
N THR A 251 4.52 -28.93 -15.06
CA THR A 251 5.28 -30.18 -15.26
C THR A 251 6.73 -30.07 -14.79
N ALA A 252 7.32 -28.89 -14.83
CA ALA A 252 8.67 -28.61 -14.32
C ALA A 252 8.72 -28.39 -12.80
N GLY A 253 7.61 -28.58 -12.06
CA GLY A 253 7.56 -28.36 -10.62
C GLY A 253 7.56 -26.90 -10.19
N ASN A 254 7.16 -25.98 -11.09
CA ASN A 254 7.02 -24.55 -10.81
C ASN A 254 5.53 -24.13 -10.86
N PRO A 255 4.74 -24.44 -9.81
CA PRO A 255 3.33 -24.08 -9.77
C PRO A 255 3.09 -22.57 -9.66
N GLU A 256 4.00 -21.80 -9.07
CA GLU A 256 3.86 -20.35 -8.96
C GLU A 256 3.99 -19.67 -10.32
N GLY A 257 4.95 -20.09 -11.14
CA GLY A 257 5.03 -19.64 -12.53
C GLY A 257 3.80 -20.05 -13.35
N ALA A 258 3.24 -21.24 -13.11
CA ALA A 258 1.99 -21.65 -13.75
C ALA A 258 0.80 -20.76 -13.34
N LEU A 259 0.72 -20.36 -12.06
CA LEU A 259 -0.32 -19.44 -11.58
C LEU A 259 -0.18 -18.04 -12.21
N GLU A 260 1.04 -17.52 -12.33
CA GLU A 260 1.28 -16.23 -13.02
C GLU A 260 0.86 -16.28 -14.49
N LEU A 261 1.25 -17.33 -15.21
CA LEU A 261 0.92 -17.51 -16.62
C LEU A 261 -0.59 -17.73 -16.84
N THR A 262 -1.27 -18.46 -15.95
CA THR A 262 -2.74 -18.58 -16.02
C THR A 262 -3.46 -17.27 -15.72
N ALA A 263 -2.90 -16.40 -14.87
CA ALA A 263 -3.43 -15.05 -14.66
C ALA A 263 -3.25 -14.16 -15.91
N ALA A 264 -2.10 -14.22 -16.58
CA ALA A 264 -1.88 -13.55 -17.85
C ALA A 264 -2.86 -14.04 -18.94
N ALA A 265 -3.02 -15.36 -19.07
CA ALA A 265 -3.98 -15.95 -20.01
C ALA A 265 -5.41 -15.47 -19.75
N ARG A 266 -5.84 -15.38 -18.48
CA ARG A 266 -7.16 -14.86 -18.11
C ARG A 266 -7.36 -13.41 -18.53
N THR A 267 -6.32 -12.58 -18.42
CA THR A 267 -6.37 -11.17 -18.86
C THR A 267 -6.63 -11.10 -20.36
N HIS A 268 -5.89 -11.86 -21.16
CA HIS A 268 -6.14 -11.92 -22.61
C HIS A 268 -7.52 -12.49 -22.95
N LEU A 269 -8.01 -13.47 -22.19
CA LEU A 269 -9.36 -14.00 -22.40
C LEU A 269 -10.47 -12.97 -22.12
N VAL A 270 -10.29 -12.10 -21.12
CA VAL A 270 -11.22 -10.99 -20.88
C VAL A 270 -11.27 -10.05 -22.08
N ASP A 271 -10.12 -9.69 -22.65
CA ASP A 271 -10.06 -8.82 -23.84
C ASP A 271 -10.65 -9.51 -25.08
N ALA A 272 -10.40 -10.82 -25.26
CA ALA A 272 -11.01 -11.59 -26.34
C ALA A 272 -12.54 -11.61 -26.22
N GLU A 273 -13.06 -11.90 -25.02
CA GLU A 273 -14.49 -11.91 -24.74
C GLU A 273 -15.12 -10.53 -25.02
N ALA A 274 -14.51 -9.44 -24.55
CA ALA A 274 -15.00 -8.09 -24.80
C ALA A 274 -15.11 -7.77 -26.30
N ASN A 275 -14.13 -8.21 -27.11
CA ASN A 275 -14.17 -8.05 -28.56
C ASN A 275 -15.31 -8.84 -29.22
N VAL A 276 -15.54 -10.09 -28.78
CA VAL A 276 -16.62 -10.95 -29.28
C VAL A 276 -18.00 -10.42 -28.88
N ASP A 277 -18.16 -10.12 -27.60
CA ASP A 277 -19.42 -9.65 -27.02
C ASP A 277 -19.77 -8.28 -27.62
N GLY A 278 -18.79 -7.39 -27.83
CA GLY A 278 -19.00 -6.10 -28.49
C GLY A 278 -19.70 -6.19 -29.86
N VAL A 279 -19.35 -7.17 -30.69
CA VAL A 279 -19.99 -7.38 -32.01
C VAL A 279 -21.37 -8.02 -31.86
N THR A 280 -21.46 -9.10 -31.09
CA THR A 280 -22.69 -9.89 -30.97
C THR A 280 -23.79 -9.13 -30.22
N ASP A 281 -23.43 -8.38 -29.19
CA ASP A 281 -24.34 -7.54 -28.44
C ASP A 281 -24.78 -6.32 -29.23
N ARG A 282 -23.87 -5.69 -30.01
CA ARG A 282 -24.27 -4.61 -30.92
C ARG A 282 -25.33 -5.09 -31.89
N LEU A 283 -25.15 -6.25 -32.53
CA LEU A 283 -26.15 -6.80 -33.45
C LEU A 283 -27.49 -7.05 -32.76
N ARG A 284 -27.48 -7.70 -31.60
CA ARG A 284 -28.68 -8.00 -30.81
C ARG A 284 -29.42 -6.72 -30.41
N LEU A 285 -28.69 -5.73 -29.91
CA LEU A 285 -29.23 -4.42 -29.52
C LEU A 285 -29.89 -3.72 -30.70
N LEU A 286 -29.20 -3.62 -31.84
CA LEU A 286 -29.73 -2.89 -33.00
C LEU A 286 -30.94 -3.59 -33.62
N ARG A 287 -31.00 -4.92 -33.60
CA ARG A 287 -32.21 -5.67 -34.02
C ARG A 287 -33.40 -5.38 -33.10
N ALA A 288 -33.19 -5.41 -31.78
CA ALA A 288 -34.25 -5.08 -30.81
C ALA A 288 -34.75 -3.63 -30.96
N VAL A 289 -33.84 -2.68 -31.18
CA VAL A 289 -34.20 -1.27 -31.40
C VAL A 289 -34.93 -1.07 -32.72
N ARG A 290 -34.53 -1.77 -33.80
CA ARG A 290 -35.25 -1.73 -35.07
C ARG A 290 -36.67 -2.29 -34.94
N GLU A 291 -36.87 -3.34 -34.15
CA GLU A 291 -38.19 -3.95 -33.91
C GLU A 291 -39.13 -3.00 -33.13
N ASN A 292 -38.60 -2.27 -32.15
CA ASN A 292 -39.39 -1.29 -31.40
C ASN A 292 -38.55 -0.06 -31.01
N PRO A 293 -38.38 0.92 -31.92
CA PRO A 293 -37.54 2.09 -31.66
C PRO A 293 -38.05 2.96 -30.51
N ARG A 294 -39.38 2.97 -30.31
CA ARG A 294 -40.07 3.74 -29.27
C ARG A 294 -39.89 3.18 -27.87
N ALA A 295 -39.55 1.90 -27.71
CA ALA A 295 -39.39 1.30 -26.38
C ALA A 295 -38.35 2.05 -25.53
N LYS A 296 -37.14 2.23 -26.08
CA LYS A 296 -36.04 2.92 -25.40
C LYS A 296 -36.30 4.41 -25.22
N GLU A 297 -36.94 5.04 -26.21
CA GLU A 297 -37.40 6.43 -26.09
C GLU A 297 -38.38 6.62 -24.92
N ASN A 298 -39.40 5.77 -24.84
CA ASN A 298 -40.42 5.81 -23.80
C ASN A 298 -39.83 5.57 -22.40
N GLU A 299 -38.88 4.65 -22.29
CA GLU A 299 -38.13 4.40 -21.05
C GLU A 299 -37.42 5.67 -20.57
N ILE A 300 -36.72 6.38 -21.46
CA ILE A 300 -35.98 7.59 -21.10
C ILE A 300 -36.93 8.75 -20.83
N ARG A 301 -38.00 8.91 -21.61
CA ARG A 301 -39.07 9.88 -21.32
C ARG A 301 -39.72 9.62 -19.96
N PHE A 302 -39.85 8.36 -19.56
CA PHE A 302 -40.34 8.00 -18.22
C PHE A 302 -39.36 8.45 -17.13
N ARG A 303 -38.07 8.11 -17.26
CA ARG A 303 -37.03 8.60 -16.33
C ARG A 303 -36.97 10.11 -16.24
N LEU A 304 -37.13 10.81 -17.37
CA LEU A 304 -37.14 12.27 -17.40
C LEU A 304 -38.34 12.84 -16.63
N ARG A 305 -39.54 12.29 -16.84
CA ARG A 305 -40.75 12.68 -16.09
C ARG A 305 -40.59 12.46 -14.59
N ASP A 306 -39.98 11.35 -14.19
CA ASP A 306 -39.67 11.07 -12.78
C ASP A 306 -38.68 12.09 -12.20
N ALA A 307 -37.65 12.47 -12.95
CA ALA A 307 -36.70 13.49 -12.54
C ALA A 307 -37.35 14.88 -12.43
N GLN A 308 -38.23 15.24 -13.37
CA GLN A 308 -39.02 16.48 -13.32
C GLN A 308 -39.96 16.49 -12.10
N MET A 309 -40.66 15.38 -11.84
CA MET A 309 -41.52 15.24 -10.67
C MET A 309 -40.72 15.35 -9.36
N LEU A 310 -39.51 14.78 -9.32
CA LEU A 310 -38.60 14.93 -8.18
C LEU A 310 -38.19 16.39 -7.96
N ALA A 311 -37.88 17.13 -9.03
CA ALA A 311 -37.53 18.54 -8.95
C ALA A 311 -38.70 19.39 -8.40
N VAL A 312 -39.94 19.11 -8.85
CA VAL A 312 -41.16 19.75 -8.34
C VAL A 312 -41.35 19.45 -6.86
N ASN A 313 -41.33 18.18 -6.47
CA ASN A 313 -41.55 17.75 -5.09
C ASN A 313 -40.51 18.30 -4.10
N ARG A 314 -39.30 18.61 -4.57
CA ARG A 314 -38.23 19.20 -3.76
C ARG A 314 -38.12 20.71 -3.84
N GLY A 315 -38.99 21.37 -4.62
CA GLY A 315 -38.92 22.82 -4.82
C GLY A 315 -37.67 23.29 -5.57
N LEU A 316 -37.07 22.42 -6.38
CA LEU A 316 -35.82 22.67 -7.13
C LEU A 316 -36.06 23.08 -8.58
N VAL A 317 -37.30 23.41 -8.95
CA VAL A 317 -37.71 23.76 -10.33
C VAL A 317 -36.92 24.95 -10.87
N ARG A 318 -36.61 25.96 -10.05
CA ARG A 318 -35.84 27.13 -10.49
C ARG A 318 -34.43 26.77 -10.97
N GLU A 319 -33.84 25.74 -10.37
CA GLU A 319 -32.48 25.31 -10.66
C GLU A 319 -32.43 24.28 -11.79
N TRP A 320 -33.35 23.31 -11.78
CA TRP A 320 -33.26 22.15 -12.67
C TRP A 320 -34.37 22.07 -13.72
N GLY A 321 -35.41 22.91 -13.66
CA GLY A 321 -36.56 22.85 -14.57
C GLY A 321 -36.17 23.00 -16.04
N SER A 322 -35.51 24.11 -16.38
CA SER A 322 -35.05 24.37 -17.75
C SER A 322 -34.03 23.34 -18.25
N VAL A 323 -33.19 22.82 -17.35
CA VAL A 323 -32.18 21.79 -17.67
C VAL A 323 -32.84 20.47 -18.07
N LEU A 324 -33.89 20.06 -17.35
CA LEU A 324 -34.66 18.85 -17.65
C LEU A 324 -35.55 19.03 -18.89
N ASP A 325 -36.17 20.19 -19.07
CA ASP A 325 -36.98 20.49 -20.26
C ASP A 325 -36.13 20.49 -21.54
N ALA A 326 -34.90 21.00 -21.48
CA ALA A 326 -33.94 20.90 -22.58
C ALA A 326 -33.61 19.44 -22.95
N GLN A 327 -33.71 18.49 -22.01
CA GLN A 327 -33.55 17.07 -22.34
C GLN A 327 -34.78 16.51 -23.07
N LEU A 328 -35.98 17.00 -22.82
CA LEU A 328 -37.17 16.61 -23.59
C LEU A 328 -37.01 17.00 -25.07
N GLU A 329 -36.62 18.25 -25.32
CA GLU A 329 -36.33 18.73 -26.69
C GLU A 329 -35.20 17.93 -27.34
N ARG A 330 -34.19 17.55 -26.55
CA ARG A 330 -33.10 16.68 -27.03
C ARG A 330 -33.61 15.30 -27.42
N ILE A 331 -34.48 14.68 -26.62
CA ILE A 331 -35.11 13.39 -26.97
C ILE A 331 -35.93 13.52 -28.24
N ASP A 332 -36.72 14.59 -28.41
CA ASP A 332 -37.51 14.82 -29.62
C ASP A 332 -36.62 14.95 -30.87
N ARG A 333 -35.50 15.69 -30.76
CA ARG A 333 -34.50 15.79 -31.84
C ARG A 333 -33.88 14.43 -32.18
N ILE A 334 -33.52 13.63 -31.17
CA ILE A 334 -32.95 12.29 -31.36
C ILE A 334 -33.98 11.36 -32.04
N ALA A 335 -35.24 11.38 -31.60
CA ALA A 335 -36.31 10.61 -32.24
C ALA A 335 -36.49 10.98 -33.72
N GLY A 336 -36.34 12.27 -34.04
CA GLY A 336 -36.35 12.79 -35.41
C GLY A 336 -35.19 12.32 -36.30
N THR A 337 -34.12 11.73 -35.77
CA THR A 337 -32.98 11.26 -36.60
C THR A 337 -33.21 9.90 -37.24
N LEU A 338 -34.22 9.14 -36.81
CA LEU A 338 -34.56 7.83 -37.38
C LEU A 338 -35.31 7.98 -38.71
N THR A 339 -34.61 8.44 -39.75
CA THR A 339 -35.16 8.67 -41.09
C THR A 339 -34.45 7.84 -42.16
N GLY A 340 -35.12 7.63 -43.29
CA GLY A 340 -34.57 6.86 -44.42
C GLY A 340 -34.67 5.34 -44.27
N ARG A 341 -34.04 4.60 -45.20
CA ARG A 341 -34.16 3.14 -45.30
C ARG A 341 -33.36 2.38 -44.24
N HIS A 342 -32.16 2.87 -43.90
CA HIS A 342 -31.29 2.33 -42.85
C HIS A 342 -30.82 3.48 -41.96
N PRO A 343 -31.68 3.98 -41.04
CA PRO A 343 -31.28 5.01 -40.11
C PRO A 343 -30.14 4.53 -39.22
N ASP A 344 -29.36 5.48 -38.69
CA ASP A 344 -28.29 5.18 -37.75
C ASP A 344 -28.84 4.89 -36.35
N TYR A 345 -29.28 3.65 -36.17
CA TYR A 345 -29.79 3.16 -34.89
C TYR A 345 -28.73 3.18 -33.79
N TRP A 346 -27.44 3.09 -34.13
CA TRP A 346 -26.38 3.14 -33.14
C TRP A 346 -26.23 4.55 -32.57
N ALA A 347 -26.15 5.57 -33.44
CA ALA A 347 -26.12 6.96 -33.01
C ALA A 347 -27.39 7.34 -32.22
N TYR A 348 -28.56 6.84 -32.63
CA TYR A 348 -29.82 7.03 -31.92
C TYR A 348 -29.74 6.48 -30.48
N VAL A 349 -29.31 5.23 -30.32
CA VAL A 349 -29.18 4.59 -29.01
C VAL A 349 -28.14 5.30 -28.14
N ALA A 350 -26.97 5.59 -28.69
CA ALA A 350 -25.89 6.23 -27.95
C ALA A 350 -26.29 7.63 -27.44
N GLN A 351 -27.02 8.40 -28.25
CA GLN A 351 -27.50 9.73 -27.83
C GLN A 351 -28.59 9.63 -26.75
N LEU A 352 -29.49 8.64 -26.86
CA LEU A 352 -30.48 8.35 -25.83
C LEU A 352 -29.83 7.92 -24.51
N ASP A 353 -28.81 7.07 -24.55
CA ASP A 353 -28.06 6.67 -23.35
C ASP A 353 -27.33 7.86 -22.71
N ALA A 354 -26.77 8.77 -23.51
CA ALA A 354 -26.18 10.01 -23.01
C ALA A 354 -27.20 10.92 -22.30
N VAL A 355 -28.46 10.98 -22.77
CA VAL A 355 -29.54 11.68 -22.07
C VAL A 355 -29.88 10.97 -20.76
N SER A 356 -29.98 9.63 -20.76
CA SER A 356 -30.28 8.87 -19.56
C SER A 356 -29.20 9.04 -18.48
N ALA A 357 -27.92 9.04 -18.86
CA ALA A 357 -26.79 9.27 -17.95
C ALA A 357 -26.85 10.68 -17.34
N PHE A 358 -27.09 11.69 -18.17
CA PHE A 358 -27.24 13.07 -17.70
C PHE A 358 -28.41 13.22 -16.72
N ILE A 359 -29.57 12.60 -17.00
CA ILE A 359 -30.72 12.61 -16.07
C ILE A 359 -30.32 11.99 -14.73
N ALA A 360 -29.60 10.87 -14.74
CA ALA A 360 -29.15 10.20 -13.51
C ALA A 360 -28.22 11.10 -12.67
N GLU A 361 -27.27 11.81 -13.30
CA GLU A 361 -26.41 12.78 -12.63
C GLU A 361 -27.19 13.93 -12.00
N VAL A 362 -28.16 14.48 -12.73
CA VAL A 362 -29.04 15.56 -12.21
C VAL A 362 -29.86 15.06 -11.02
N VAL A 363 -30.43 13.86 -11.10
CA VAL A 363 -31.15 13.22 -9.97
C VAL A 363 -30.23 13.04 -8.77
N GLN A 364 -28.97 12.63 -8.97
CA GLN A 364 -27.99 12.50 -7.89
C GLN A 364 -27.71 13.85 -7.23
N LYS A 365 -27.52 14.93 -8.02
CA LYS A 365 -27.31 16.29 -7.49
C LYS A 365 -28.53 16.79 -6.71
N MET A 366 -29.74 16.59 -7.23
CA MET A 366 -30.99 16.93 -6.53
C MET A 366 -31.17 16.16 -5.21
N ARG A 367 -30.68 14.92 -5.14
CA ARG A 367 -30.67 14.11 -3.92
C ARG A 367 -29.59 14.56 -2.92
N GLY A 368 -28.42 14.96 -3.40
CA GLY A 368 -27.32 15.50 -2.60
C GLY A 368 -27.62 16.85 -1.94
N HIS A 369 -28.48 17.67 -2.54
CA HIS A 369 -28.90 18.97 -1.99
C HIS A 369 -29.67 18.92 -0.65
N THR A 370 -30.01 17.72 -0.16
CA THR A 370 -30.69 17.56 1.15
C THR A 370 -29.75 17.60 2.36
N GLY A 371 -28.43 17.69 2.17
CA GLY A 371 -27.43 17.64 3.25
C GLY A 371 -26.89 18.99 3.76
N GLN A 372 -27.40 20.13 3.27
CA GLN A 372 -26.90 21.48 3.62
C GLN A 372 -28.04 22.45 4.00
N ARG A 373 -28.98 22.01 4.83
CA ARG A 373 -29.92 22.94 5.49
C ARG A 373 -29.96 22.70 6.98
#